data_AF-A0AAW7XMI0-F1
#
_entry.id   AF-A0AAW7XMI0-F1
#
_cell.length_a   1.000
_cell.length_b   1.000
_cell.length_c   1.000
_cell.angle_alpha   90.00
_cell.angle_beta   90.00
_cell.angle_gamma   90.00
#
_symmetry.space_group_name_H-M   'P 1'
#
loop_
_entity.id
_entity.type
_entity.pdbx_description
1 polymer ?
#
loop_
_entity_poly.entity_id
_entity_poly.type
_entity_poly.pdbx_seq_one_letter_code
_entity_poly.pdbx_strand_id
1 'polypeptide(L)'
;MLTGLGFLALTACGGHGNAPSNPEDACAIFRERPHYRSALEASERKWGVPVSVQMAIIYQESTFRATARPPKRYTLFIIPKGRASSARGYAQALDGTWDDYRNGPGRAGASRSNIRDATDFIGWYVSTNNKALGISNSDARNSYLAYHEGRGGYRRGSYRNKSWLLSTADGVAQRAARYEAQLAYCQ
;
A
#
# COMPACT_ATOMS: atom_id res chain seq x y z
N MET A 1 -33.15 27.41 37.30
CA MET A 1 -31.90 26.74 37.71
C MET A 1 -31.27 26.13 36.46
N LEU A 2 -29.96 26.32 36.29
CA LEU A 2 -29.23 26.24 35.02
C LEU A 2 -29.29 24.88 34.31
N THR A 3 -29.31 25.00 32.97
CA THR A 3 -29.02 23.99 31.95
C THR A 3 -27.65 23.32 32.15
N GLY A 4 -27.65 21.99 32.31
CA GLY A 4 -26.41 21.18 32.30
C GLY A 4 -26.05 20.74 30.88
N LEU A 5 -25.16 21.48 30.21
CA LEU A 5 -24.48 20.98 29.02
C LEU A 5 -23.49 19.89 29.43
N GLY A 6 -23.80 18.64 29.10
CA GLY A 6 -22.83 17.54 29.17
C GLY A 6 -21.74 17.74 28.13
N PHE A 7 -20.53 18.05 28.58
CA PHE A 7 -19.33 18.08 27.75
C PHE A 7 -19.04 16.66 27.23
N LEU A 8 -19.30 16.42 25.95
CA LEU A 8 -18.72 15.27 25.24
C LEU A 8 -17.20 15.47 25.17
N ALA A 9 -16.47 14.73 26.01
CA ALA A 9 -15.03 14.58 25.85
C ALA A 9 -14.77 13.74 24.59
N LEU A 10 -14.56 14.41 23.46
CA LEU A 10 -13.96 13.82 22.27
C LEU A 10 -12.51 13.45 22.61
N THR A 11 -12.28 12.20 23.01
CA THR A 11 -10.95 11.61 23.04
C THR A 11 -10.45 11.50 21.60
N ALA A 12 -9.75 12.54 21.13
CA ALA A 12 -9.00 12.51 19.90
C ALA A 12 -7.81 11.55 20.08
N CYS A 13 -7.97 10.29 19.67
CA CYS A 13 -6.86 9.36 19.52
C CYS A 13 -5.98 9.81 18.34
N GLY A 14 -5.08 10.77 18.61
CA GLY A 14 -4.06 11.26 17.71
C GLY A 14 -2.90 10.27 17.56
N GLY A 15 -3.14 9.15 16.87
CA GLY A 15 -2.10 8.25 16.34
C GLY A 15 -1.94 8.38 14.82
N HIS A 16 -2.31 9.53 14.25
CA HIS A 16 -2.44 9.71 12.80
C HIS A 16 -1.07 9.93 12.12
N GLY A 17 -0.56 8.89 11.45
CA GLY A 17 0.26 9.08 10.24
C GLY A 17 1.76 8.77 10.31
N ASN A 18 2.28 8.31 11.44
CA ASN A 18 3.69 7.93 11.54
C ASN A 18 3.92 6.47 11.15
N ALA A 19 4.99 6.22 10.38
CA ALA A 19 5.46 4.87 10.07
C ALA A 19 5.73 4.08 11.37
N PRO A 20 5.60 2.74 11.35
CA PRO A 20 6.16 1.89 12.39
C PRO A 20 7.64 2.22 12.61
N SER A 21 8.07 2.15 13.87
CA SER A 21 9.42 2.45 14.33
C SER A 21 10.49 1.56 13.68
N ASN A 22 10.14 0.29 13.41
CA ASN A 22 10.98 -0.63 12.67
C ASN A 22 10.19 -1.27 11.52
N PRO A 23 10.18 -0.65 10.33
CA PRO A 23 9.43 -1.17 9.20
C PRO A 23 10.11 -2.40 8.56
N GLU A 24 11.31 -2.82 8.96
CA GLU A 24 11.98 -4.03 8.43
C GLU A 24 11.63 -5.32 9.20
N ASP A 25 10.87 -5.22 10.29
CA ASP A 25 10.48 -6.33 11.16
C ASP A 25 8.95 -6.45 11.24
N ALA A 26 8.40 -7.49 10.63
CA ALA A 26 6.96 -7.75 10.60
C ALA A 26 6.35 -7.92 11.99
N CYS A 27 7.04 -8.61 12.91
CA CYS A 27 6.54 -8.82 14.26
C CYS A 27 6.56 -7.52 15.06
N ALA A 28 7.57 -6.67 14.85
CA ALA A 28 7.60 -5.32 15.44
C ALA A 28 6.44 -4.46 14.92
N ILE A 29 6.19 -4.47 13.60
CA ILE A 29 5.04 -3.76 13.00
C ILE A 29 3.73 -4.22 13.65
N PHE A 30 3.52 -5.53 13.76
CA PHE A 30 2.27 -6.07 14.31
C PHE A 30 2.10 -5.81 15.80
N ARG A 31 3.19 -5.80 16.57
CA ARG A 31 3.16 -5.42 17.99
C ARG A 31 2.83 -3.95 18.18
N GLU A 32 3.39 -3.08 17.33
CA GLU A 32 3.17 -1.63 17.40
C GLU A 32 1.81 -1.21 16.80
N ARG A 33 1.32 -1.95 15.80
CA ARG A 33 0.06 -1.71 15.08
C ARG A 33 -0.72 -3.02 14.88
N PRO A 34 -1.37 -3.56 15.94
CA PRO A 34 -2.10 -4.83 15.84
C PRO A 34 -3.21 -4.84 14.78
N HIS A 35 -3.82 -3.69 14.51
CA HIS A 35 -4.85 -3.55 13.48
C HIS A 35 -4.33 -3.68 12.04
N TYR A 36 -3.01 -3.61 11.81
CA TYR A 36 -2.44 -3.88 10.48
C TYR A 36 -2.54 -5.36 10.16
N ARG A 37 -2.24 -6.23 11.13
CA ARG A 37 -2.33 -7.69 10.98
C ARG A 37 -3.72 -8.09 10.49
N SER A 38 -4.76 -7.65 11.20
CA SER A 38 -6.14 -8.00 10.83
C SER A 38 -6.56 -7.44 9.46
N ALA A 39 -6.07 -6.26 9.07
CA ALA A 39 -6.32 -5.69 7.74
C ALA A 39 -5.63 -6.47 6.61
N LEU A 40 -4.39 -6.91 6.83
CA LEU A 40 -3.61 -7.69 5.86
C LEU A 40 -4.17 -9.10 5.70
N GLU A 41 -4.46 -9.79 6.81
CA GLU A 41 -5.04 -11.14 6.80
C GLU A 41 -6.46 -11.14 6.21
N ALA A 42 -7.26 -10.09 6.45
CA ALA A 42 -8.57 -9.97 5.81
C ALA A 42 -8.45 -9.83 4.28
N SER A 43 -7.48 -9.07 3.80
CA SER A 43 -7.20 -8.95 2.37
C SER A 43 -6.66 -10.26 1.79
N GLU A 44 -5.78 -10.96 2.51
CA GLU A 44 -5.24 -12.26 2.10
C GLU A 44 -6.37 -13.29 1.94
N ARG A 45 -7.26 -13.44 2.93
CA ARG A 45 -8.40 -14.35 2.85
C ARG A 45 -9.32 -14.04 1.66
N LYS A 46 -9.47 -12.77 1.31
CA LYS A 46 -10.37 -12.33 0.24
C LYS A 46 -9.76 -12.47 -1.15
N TRP A 47 -8.47 -12.21 -1.30
CA TRP A 47 -7.80 -12.08 -2.60
C TRP A 47 -6.78 -13.17 -2.90
N GLY A 48 -6.38 -13.95 -1.88
CA GLY A 48 -5.35 -14.97 -1.96
C GLY A 48 -3.94 -14.40 -2.11
N VAL A 49 -3.70 -13.17 -1.65
CA VAL A 49 -2.41 -12.47 -1.77
C VAL A 49 -1.70 -12.53 -0.42
N PRO A 50 -0.52 -13.16 -0.32
CA PRO A 50 0.14 -13.37 0.96
C PRO A 50 0.36 -12.07 1.74
N VAL A 51 0.21 -12.12 3.07
CA VAL A 51 0.46 -10.97 3.95
C VAL A 51 1.85 -10.37 3.70
N SER A 52 2.86 -11.21 3.50
CA SER A 52 4.25 -10.81 3.21
C SER A 52 4.37 -9.98 1.92
N VAL A 53 3.68 -10.38 0.85
CA VAL A 53 3.66 -9.66 -0.43
C VAL A 53 2.99 -8.30 -0.27
N GLN A 54 1.84 -8.26 0.41
CA GLN A 54 1.14 -7.00 0.69
C GLN A 54 2.03 -6.04 1.50
N MET A 55 2.69 -6.53 2.55
CA MET A 55 3.61 -5.73 3.38
C MET A 55 4.79 -5.19 2.58
N ALA A 56 5.41 -6.02 1.72
CA ALA A 56 6.54 -5.60 0.90
C ALA A 56 6.19 -4.49 -0.09
N ILE A 57 5.00 -4.56 -0.70
CA ILE A 57 4.48 -3.50 -1.57
C ILE A 57 4.21 -2.23 -0.75
N ILE A 58 3.52 -2.32 0.39
CA ILE A 58 3.24 -1.14 1.25
C ILE A 58 4.54 -0.48 1.72
N TYR A 59 5.54 -1.27 2.08
CA TYR A 59 6.86 -0.77 2.48
C TYR A 59 7.49 0.03 1.35
N GLN A 60 7.52 -0.52 0.14
CA GLN A 60 8.18 0.12 -0.99
C GLN A 60 7.45 1.40 -1.41
N GLU A 61 6.12 1.37 -1.36
CA GLU A 61 5.30 2.51 -1.76
C GLU A 61 5.28 3.60 -0.70
N SER A 62 5.22 3.27 0.60
CA SER A 62 4.97 4.29 1.63
C SER A 62 5.84 4.18 2.87
N THR A 63 6.61 3.10 3.00
CA THR A 63 7.27 2.71 4.26
C THR A 63 6.26 2.72 5.42
N PHE A 64 5.04 2.23 5.13
CA PHE A 64 3.90 2.26 6.06
C PHE A 64 3.52 3.66 6.58
N ARG A 65 3.72 4.71 5.78
CA ARG A 65 3.26 6.07 6.11
C ARG A 65 1.88 6.35 5.51
N ALA A 66 0.87 6.53 6.37
CA ALA A 66 -0.49 6.88 5.95
C ALA A 66 -0.59 8.21 5.18
N THR A 67 0.39 9.09 5.37
CA THR A 67 0.49 10.44 4.80
C THR A 67 1.54 10.54 3.68
N ALA A 68 2.11 9.41 3.23
CA ALA A 68 3.05 9.39 2.12
C ALA A 68 2.46 10.16 0.93
N ARG A 69 3.23 11.12 0.43
CA ARG A 69 2.89 11.96 -0.71
C ARG A 69 4.14 12.10 -1.58
N PRO A 70 4.00 12.05 -2.91
CA PRO A 70 5.11 12.24 -3.82
C PRO A 70 5.67 13.67 -3.68
N PRO A 71 6.97 13.85 -3.97
CA PRO A 71 7.60 15.17 -3.91
C PRO A 71 6.88 16.16 -4.85
N LYS A 72 6.87 17.43 -4.44
CA LYS A 72 6.38 18.53 -5.29
C LYS A 72 7.30 18.66 -6.50
N ARG A 73 6.74 18.90 -7.69
CA ARG A 73 7.51 19.31 -8.88
C ARG A 73 7.54 20.83 -8.95
N TYR A 74 8.68 21.37 -9.35
CA TYR A 74 8.87 22.80 -9.58
C TYR A 74 9.09 23.03 -11.07
N THR A 75 8.60 24.15 -11.60
CA THR A 75 9.03 24.69 -12.89
C THR A 75 9.71 26.04 -12.70
N LEU A 76 10.76 26.29 -13.48
CA LEU A 76 11.65 27.45 -13.31
C LEU A 76 12.15 27.60 -11.86
N PHE A 77 12.66 26.52 -11.25
CA PHE A 77 13.32 26.46 -9.93
C PHE A 77 12.59 27.09 -8.70
N ILE A 78 11.44 27.74 -8.86
CA ILE A 78 10.79 28.57 -7.82
C ILE A 78 9.25 28.45 -7.87
N ILE A 79 8.63 28.06 -9.00
CA ILE A 79 7.16 27.99 -9.13
C ILE A 79 6.69 26.53 -8.92
N PRO A 80 5.92 26.22 -7.84
CA PRO A 80 5.39 24.87 -7.63
C PRO A 80 4.35 24.52 -8.72
N LYS A 81 4.64 23.54 -9.58
CA LYS A 81 3.78 23.14 -10.71
C LYS A 81 2.78 22.01 -10.37
N GLY A 82 2.58 21.76 -9.08
CA GLY A 82 1.84 20.60 -8.56
C GLY A 82 2.77 19.48 -8.06
N ARG A 83 2.21 18.30 -7.75
CA ARG A 83 2.99 17.12 -7.32
C ARG A 83 3.36 16.25 -8.52
N ALA A 84 4.41 15.44 -8.36
CA ALA A 84 4.89 14.55 -9.42
C ALA A 84 3.85 13.53 -9.89
N SER A 85 2.91 13.16 -9.02
CA SER A 85 1.73 12.35 -9.29
C SER A 85 0.67 12.61 -8.22
N SER A 86 -0.53 12.07 -8.40
CA SER A 86 -1.61 12.07 -7.40
C SER A 86 -1.58 10.89 -6.43
N ALA A 87 -0.54 10.05 -6.52
CA ALA A 87 -0.26 9.00 -5.57
C ALA A 87 -0.29 9.54 -4.13
N ARG A 88 -0.93 8.84 -3.20
CA ARG A 88 -0.98 9.23 -1.78
C ARG A 88 -1.32 8.04 -0.90
N GLY A 89 -0.89 8.08 0.36
CA GLY A 89 -1.19 7.08 1.37
C GLY A 89 -0.42 5.78 1.19
N TYR A 90 -0.85 4.71 1.87
CA TYR A 90 -0.11 3.45 1.94
C TYR A 90 0.08 2.78 0.57
N ALA A 91 -0.89 2.94 -0.32
CA ALA A 91 -0.87 2.30 -1.63
C ALA A 91 -0.11 3.10 -2.70
N GLN A 92 0.06 4.42 -2.55
CA GLN A 92 0.60 5.29 -3.62
C GLN A 92 0.04 5.04 -5.04
N ALA A 93 -1.20 4.53 -5.15
CA ALA A 93 -1.82 4.28 -6.44
C ALA A 93 -2.15 5.59 -7.18
N LEU A 94 -1.93 5.61 -8.50
CA LEU A 94 -2.40 6.69 -9.39
C LEU A 94 -3.93 6.78 -9.36
N ASP A 95 -4.48 7.98 -9.56
CA ASP A 95 -5.94 8.21 -9.43
C ASP A 95 -6.78 7.25 -10.27
N GLY A 96 -6.42 7.04 -11.55
CA GLY A 96 -7.20 6.17 -12.44
C GLY A 96 -7.31 4.71 -11.94
N THR A 97 -6.21 4.12 -11.46
CA THR A 97 -6.24 2.73 -10.96
C THR A 97 -7.00 2.60 -9.64
N TRP A 98 -6.92 3.63 -8.79
CA TRP A 98 -7.71 3.67 -7.57
C TRP A 98 -9.20 3.85 -7.85
N ASP A 99 -9.55 4.60 -8.90
CA ASP A 99 -10.93 4.84 -9.28
C ASP A 99 -11.57 3.56 -9.82
N ASP A 100 -10.85 2.78 -10.63
CA ASP A 100 -11.28 1.43 -11.04
C ASP A 100 -11.58 0.54 -9.83
N TYR A 101 -10.75 0.62 -8.78
CA TYR A 101 -11.00 -0.10 -7.54
C TYR A 101 -12.27 0.40 -6.84
N ARG A 102 -12.42 1.72 -6.67
CA ARG A 102 -13.55 2.36 -5.97
C ARG A 102 -14.90 2.09 -6.63
N ASN A 103 -14.93 1.91 -7.95
CA ASN A 103 -16.14 1.62 -8.70
C ASN A 103 -16.68 0.20 -8.43
N GLY A 104 -15.93 -0.65 -7.70
CA GLY A 104 -16.41 -1.96 -7.26
C GLY A 104 -17.46 -1.88 -6.14
N PRO A 105 -18.31 -2.92 -5.99
CA PRO A 105 -19.34 -2.96 -4.95
C PRO A 105 -18.76 -2.79 -3.54
N GLY A 106 -19.40 -1.96 -2.71
CA GLY A 106 -19.04 -1.77 -1.30
C GLY A 106 -17.74 -0.99 -1.05
N ARG A 107 -17.17 -0.32 -2.07
CA ARG A 107 -15.93 0.45 -1.98
C ARG A 107 -16.12 1.97 -2.11
N ALA A 108 -17.37 2.40 -2.21
CA ALA A 108 -17.73 3.81 -2.19
C ALA A 108 -17.26 4.42 -0.85
N GLY A 109 -16.34 5.39 -0.91
CA GLY A 109 -15.74 6.02 0.28
C GLY A 109 -14.38 5.45 0.72
N ALA A 110 -13.84 4.44 0.03
CA ALA A 110 -12.52 3.91 0.34
C ALA A 110 -11.42 4.98 0.28
N SER A 111 -10.49 4.93 1.24
CA SER A 111 -9.42 5.92 1.41
C SER A 111 -8.02 5.31 1.34
N ARG A 112 -7.14 5.85 0.49
CA ARG A 112 -5.74 5.39 0.37
C ARG A 112 -4.91 5.54 1.65
N SER A 113 -5.38 6.37 2.59
CA SER A 113 -4.74 6.60 3.89
C SER A 113 -5.29 5.68 4.99
N ASN A 114 -6.33 4.89 4.70
CA ASN A 114 -6.82 3.84 5.61
C ASN A 114 -6.08 2.54 5.28
N ILE A 115 -5.49 1.90 6.29
CA ILE A 115 -4.71 0.67 6.08
C ILE A 115 -5.57 -0.47 5.52
N ARG A 116 -6.82 -0.62 5.95
CA ARG A 116 -7.73 -1.68 5.49
C ARG A 116 -8.09 -1.51 4.03
N ASP A 117 -8.38 -0.27 3.61
CA ASP A 117 -8.71 0.01 2.22
C ASP A 117 -7.47 -0.12 1.33
N ALA A 118 -6.30 0.28 1.83
CA ALA A 118 -5.04 0.12 1.12
C ALA A 118 -4.62 -1.34 0.95
N THR A 119 -4.76 -2.18 1.98
CA THR A 119 -4.46 -3.61 1.88
C THR A 119 -5.47 -4.32 0.98
N ASP A 120 -6.76 -4.00 1.06
CA ASP A 120 -7.77 -4.54 0.15
C ASP A 120 -7.52 -4.13 -1.31
N PHE A 121 -7.12 -2.88 -1.55
CA PHE A 121 -6.71 -2.40 -2.87
C PHE A 121 -5.51 -3.19 -3.42
N ILE A 122 -4.45 -3.36 -2.62
CA ILE A 122 -3.26 -4.12 -3.05
C ILE A 122 -3.63 -5.56 -3.35
N GLY A 123 -4.39 -6.20 -2.46
CA GLY A 123 -4.90 -7.57 -2.65
C GLY A 123 -5.73 -7.69 -3.94
N TRP A 124 -6.69 -6.79 -4.15
CA TRP A 124 -7.49 -6.73 -5.36
C TRP A 124 -6.63 -6.56 -6.62
N TYR A 125 -5.65 -5.66 -6.57
CA TYR A 125 -4.81 -5.34 -7.74
C TYR A 125 -3.94 -6.54 -8.14
N VAL A 126 -3.25 -7.15 -7.18
CA VAL A 126 -2.40 -8.33 -7.39
C VAL A 126 -3.25 -9.52 -7.86
N SER A 127 -4.39 -9.79 -7.22
CA SER A 127 -5.31 -10.86 -7.65
C SER A 127 -5.86 -10.64 -9.07
N THR A 128 -6.13 -9.38 -9.42
CA THR A 128 -6.56 -9.04 -10.79
C THR A 128 -5.41 -9.21 -11.80
N ASN A 129 -4.16 -8.97 -11.40
CA ASN A 129 -2.98 -9.26 -12.24
C ASN A 129 -2.79 -10.76 -12.45
N ASN A 130 -3.04 -11.59 -11.43
CA ASN A 130 -3.02 -13.04 -11.62
C ASN A 130 -3.99 -13.47 -12.73
N LYS A 131 -5.23 -13.00 -12.69
CA LYS A 131 -6.24 -13.30 -13.72
C LYS A 131 -5.88 -12.74 -15.10
N ALA A 132 -5.32 -11.53 -15.16
CA ALA A 132 -5.09 -10.83 -16.42
C ALA A 132 -3.73 -11.12 -17.08
N LEU A 133 -2.73 -11.52 -16.29
CA LEU A 133 -1.32 -11.64 -16.71
C LEU A 133 -0.68 -12.98 -16.33
N GLY A 134 -1.37 -13.84 -15.56
CA GLY A 134 -0.82 -15.10 -15.08
C GLY A 134 0.25 -14.97 -14.00
N ILE A 135 0.43 -13.77 -13.42
CA ILE A 135 1.42 -13.54 -12.36
C ILE A 135 0.91 -14.16 -11.06
N SER A 136 1.67 -15.06 -10.44
CA SER A 136 1.27 -15.64 -9.14
C SER A 136 1.02 -14.55 -8.11
N ASN A 137 0.01 -14.75 -7.25
CA ASN A 137 -0.24 -13.84 -6.12
C ASN A 137 0.95 -13.78 -5.13
N SER A 138 1.78 -14.82 -5.08
CA SER A 138 3.02 -14.86 -4.30
C SER A 138 4.23 -14.24 -5.01
N ASP A 139 4.13 -13.94 -6.30
CA ASP A 139 5.22 -13.34 -7.09
C ASP A 139 5.23 -11.82 -6.87
N ALA A 140 5.84 -11.42 -5.76
CA ALA A 140 5.96 -10.02 -5.36
C ALA A 140 6.71 -9.19 -6.41
N ARG A 141 7.73 -9.76 -7.05
CA ARG A 141 8.57 -9.09 -8.04
C ARG A 141 7.74 -8.63 -9.24
N ASN A 142 7.10 -9.58 -9.91
CA ASN A 142 6.37 -9.29 -11.13
C ASN A 142 5.05 -8.58 -10.83
N SER A 143 4.46 -8.82 -9.66
CA SER A 143 3.34 -8.04 -9.16
C SER A 143 3.70 -6.56 -9.02
N TYR A 144 4.89 -6.24 -8.48
CA TYR A 144 5.38 -4.88 -8.34
C TYR A 144 5.67 -4.22 -9.69
N LEU A 145 6.29 -4.95 -10.62
CA LEU A 145 6.51 -4.45 -11.99
C LEU A 145 5.19 -4.11 -12.69
N ALA A 146 4.19 -4.98 -12.56
CA ALA A 146 2.86 -4.75 -13.11
C ALA A 146 2.15 -3.58 -12.40
N TYR A 147 2.34 -3.42 -11.10
CA TYR A 147 1.83 -2.30 -10.31
C TYR A 147 2.36 -0.95 -10.80
N HIS A 148 3.66 -0.87 -11.07
CA HIS A 148 4.31 0.36 -11.52
C HIS A 148 4.01 0.70 -12.98
N GLU A 149 4.08 -0.29 -13.89
CA GLU A 149 3.90 -0.06 -15.33
C GLU A 149 2.44 -0.12 -15.79
N GLY A 150 1.55 -0.63 -14.94
CA GLY A 150 0.22 -1.08 -15.34
C GLY A 150 0.26 -2.35 -16.20
N ARG A 151 -0.89 -3.03 -16.32
CA ARG A 151 -0.99 -4.32 -17.03
C ARG A 151 -0.59 -4.27 -18.50
N GLY A 152 -0.85 -3.15 -19.18
CA GLY A 152 -0.47 -2.95 -20.58
C GLY A 152 1.02 -2.71 -20.75
N GLY A 153 1.63 -1.89 -19.89
CA GLY A 153 3.07 -1.63 -19.89
C GLY A 153 3.87 -2.90 -19.55
N TYR A 154 3.42 -3.65 -18.54
CA TYR A 154 4.01 -4.93 -18.18
C TYR A 154 4.00 -5.92 -19.36
N ARG A 155 2.86 -6.08 -20.05
CA ARG A 155 2.75 -6.95 -21.23
C ARG A 155 3.70 -6.55 -22.35
N ARG A 156 3.89 -5.25 -22.57
CA ARG A 156 4.84 -4.72 -23.56
C ARG A 156 6.30 -4.76 -23.09
N GLY A 157 6.55 -5.15 -21.83
CA GLY A 157 7.90 -5.21 -21.28
C GLY A 157 8.57 -3.85 -21.08
N SER A 158 7.80 -2.77 -20.89
CA SER A 158 8.37 -1.41 -20.76
C SER A 158 9.30 -1.22 -19.56
N TYR A 159 9.21 -2.10 -18.56
CA TYR A 159 10.12 -2.14 -17.42
C TYR A 159 11.53 -2.64 -17.77
N ARG A 160 11.71 -3.38 -18.87
CA ARG A 160 13.00 -4.04 -19.20
C ARG A 160 14.14 -3.03 -19.40
N ASN A 161 13.81 -1.83 -19.87
CA ASN A 161 14.78 -0.75 -20.10
C ASN A 161 14.96 0.17 -18.89
N LYS A 162 14.33 -0.15 -17.74
CA LYS A 162 14.38 0.64 -16.50
C LYS A 162 15.14 -0.14 -15.43
N SER A 163 16.47 -0.13 -15.49
CA SER A 163 17.32 -0.86 -14.55
C SER A 163 17.00 -0.56 -13.08
N TRP A 164 16.68 0.71 -12.78
CA TRP A 164 16.25 1.12 -11.44
C TRP A 164 14.97 0.39 -11.00
N LEU A 165 13.99 0.19 -11.89
CA LEU A 165 12.72 -0.45 -11.56
C LEU A 165 12.90 -1.96 -11.39
N LEU A 166 13.76 -2.59 -12.20
CA LEU A 166 14.15 -3.99 -12.03
C LEU A 166 14.77 -4.21 -10.65
N SER A 167 15.75 -3.38 -10.28
CA SER A 167 16.39 -3.44 -8.97
C SER A 167 15.40 -3.20 -7.82
N THR A 168 14.48 -2.24 -7.96
CA THR A 168 13.42 -2.02 -6.97
C THR A 168 12.52 -3.24 -6.82
N ALA A 169 12.09 -3.86 -7.93
CA ALA A 169 11.24 -5.05 -7.89
C ALA A 169 11.95 -6.25 -7.24
N ASP A 170 13.26 -6.41 -7.49
CA ASP A 170 14.07 -7.43 -6.81
C ASP A 170 14.13 -7.17 -5.30
N GLY A 171 14.29 -5.91 -4.88
CA GLY A 171 14.24 -5.52 -3.47
C GLY A 171 12.88 -5.79 -2.81
N VAL A 172 11.78 -5.58 -3.54
CA VAL A 172 10.43 -5.95 -3.08
C VAL A 172 10.30 -7.46 -2.87
N ALA A 173 10.82 -8.26 -3.80
CA ALA A 173 10.78 -9.71 -3.68
C ALA A 173 11.59 -10.22 -2.48
N GLN A 174 12.80 -9.71 -2.28
CA GLN A 174 13.63 -10.04 -1.13
C GLN A 174 12.95 -9.69 0.20
N ARG A 175 12.27 -8.54 0.24
CA ARG A 175 11.53 -8.11 1.43
C ARG A 175 10.30 -8.96 1.69
N ALA A 176 9.57 -9.37 0.66
CA ALA A 176 8.46 -10.29 0.80
C ALA A 176 8.94 -11.62 1.42
N ALA A 177 10.04 -12.20 0.92
CA ALA A 177 10.62 -13.41 1.49
C ALA A 177 11.07 -13.22 2.95
N ARG A 178 11.67 -12.07 3.28
CA ARG A 178 12.03 -11.73 4.66
C ARG A 178 10.79 -11.68 5.56
N TYR A 179 9.75 -10.94 5.17
CA TYR A 179 8.53 -10.87 5.97
C TYR A 179 7.86 -12.22 6.12
N GLU A 180 7.82 -13.03 5.08
CA GLU A 180 7.27 -14.39 5.15
C GLU A 180 7.99 -15.24 6.22
N ALA A 181 9.33 -15.21 6.22
CA ALA A 181 10.11 -15.88 7.25
C ALA A 181 9.84 -15.32 8.65
N GLN A 182 9.66 -14.00 8.78
CA GLN A 182 9.37 -13.36 10.06
C GLN A 182 7.99 -13.73 10.62
N LEU A 183 6.98 -13.75 9.75
CA LEU A 183 5.58 -14.01 10.10
C LEU A 183 5.38 -15.40 10.71
N ALA A 184 6.23 -16.38 10.36
CA ALA A 184 6.17 -17.74 10.87
C ALA A 184 6.38 -17.86 12.39
N TYR A 185 7.02 -16.86 13.03
CA TYR A 185 7.30 -16.86 14.47
C TYR A 185 6.72 -15.65 15.21
N CYS A 186 5.92 -14.81 14.53
CA CYS A 186 5.22 -13.74 15.22
C CYS A 186 4.14 -14.35 16.11
N GLN A 187 4.39 -14.36 17.42
CA GLN A 187 3.43 -14.75 18.46
C GLN A 187 2.17 -13.87 18.45
#